data_AF-A0A8T1CRS6-F1
#
_entry.id   AF-A0A8T1CRS6-F1
#
_cell.length_a   1.000
_cell.length_b   1.000
_cell.length_c   1.000
_cell.angle_alpha   90.00
_cell.angle_beta   90.00
_cell.angle_gamma   90.00
#
_symmetry.space_group_name_H-M   'P 1'
#
loop_
_entity.id
_entity.type
_entity.pdbx_description
1 polymer ?
#
loop_
_entity_poly.entity_id
_entity_poly.type
_entity_poly.pdbx_seq_one_letter_code
_entity_poly.pdbx_strand_id
1 'polypeptide(L)'
;MQAEKVQSFYMVATSYPYERVPSFEMYELVGVTSQSFLELRSIPRDPLTHPVKHLLTARKRGFFNGDAQRNVRVMYSILDGLNAKTALTRWEWIGEAVIVDSWAWVHCIHFFFGLQTIYSLIVLFLVTYQKFRSGKVWIGDPFSSISTADLVLRGFLVLFSCFLDNFWSVNEYAMSRASMLTGSQTVRVHKAIMHADIMAIFLSLVGFISAIFRERIDPSIAIFLFEFIHKYRLTLVHTAPAVVEKISTYSGIQWERGIAKVTPVTAAMSPMRMWSSFQFPAKDPVFIIVSFFPTTYLLVAMSALAILRKIYQYRFPERVHVRSSQSTDTSGSEKAAMSTKGIVTNFEISTGAMLRTRFGLISDYNNYVYFKGMKFASPDGVYGSGYVVVNGKFLVSTKKLLAIVLIKLLHARFTNVYAYEVDGNTVKDTARLVYPNTFMWSDLWRLNVTVLL
;
A
#
# COMPACT_ATOMS: atom_id res chain seq x y z
N MET A 1 -32.23 -40.78 -28.06
CA MET A 1 -31.16 -40.00 -28.71
C MET A 1 -31.17 -38.60 -28.12
N GLN A 2 -30.17 -38.23 -27.33
CA GLN A 2 -29.90 -36.83 -27.02
C GLN A 2 -29.03 -36.29 -28.16
N ALA A 3 -29.42 -35.18 -28.79
CA ALA A 3 -28.60 -34.55 -29.81
C ALA A 3 -27.29 -34.05 -29.17
N GLU A 4 -26.14 -34.38 -29.76
CA GLU A 4 -24.82 -33.96 -29.24
C GLU A 4 -24.57 -32.45 -29.36
N LYS A 5 -25.28 -31.78 -30.27
CA LYS A 5 -25.29 -30.32 -30.44
C LYS A 5 -26.69 -29.84 -30.78
N VAL A 6 -27.09 -28.73 -30.16
CA VAL A 6 -28.36 -28.05 -30.41
C VAL A 6 -28.08 -26.77 -31.18
N GLN A 7 -28.59 -26.68 -32.41
CA GLN A 7 -28.50 -25.46 -33.19
C GLN A 7 -29.34 -24.36 -32.51
N SER A 8 -28.70 -23.23 -32.23
CA SER A 8 -29.27 -22.15 -31.44
C SER A 8 -29.24 -20.84 -32.24
N PHE A 9 -30.36 -20.13 -32.24
CA PHE A 9 -30.50 -18.83 -32.89
C PHE A 9 -31.01 -17.80 -31.88
N TYR A 10 -30.64 -16.53 -32.10
CA TYR A 10 -31.11 -15.41 -31.31
C TYR A 10 -32.30 -14.75 -31.99
N MET A 11 -33.36 -14.52 -31.23
CA MET A 11 -34.48 -13.69 -31.67
C MET A 11 -34.32 -12.32 -31.04
N VAL A 12 -34.15 -11.28 -31.87
CA VAL A 12 -33.92 -9.92 -31.38
C VAL A 12 -34.93 -8.97 -31.98
N ALA A 13 -35.52 -8.13 -31.14
CA ALA A 13 -36.36 -7.00 -31.55
C ALA A 13 -35.63 -5.70 -31.18
N THR A 14 -35.06 -5.03 -32.17
CA THR A 14 -34.29 -3.77 -31.96
C THR A 14 -35.20 -2.58 -31.65
N SER A 15 -36.47 -2.64 -32.02
CA SER A 15 -37.47 -1.60 -31.74
C SER A 15 -38.09 -1.72 -30.33
N TYR A 16 -37.83 -2.81 -29.61
CA TYR A 16 -38.34 -3.00 -28.25
C TYR A 16 -37.52 -2.19 -27.22
N PRO A 17 -38.15 -1.53 -26.22
CA PRO A 17 -39.55 -1.59 -25.81
C PRO A 17 -40.42 -0.45 -26.37
N TYR A 18 -40.01 0.20 -27.46
CA TYR A 18 -40.69 1.39 -27.99
C TYR A 18 -41.92 1.07 -28.84
N GLU A 19 -42.05 -0.19 -29.29
CA GLU A 19 -43.21 -0.70 -30.03
C GLU A 19 -43.99 -1.74 -29.21
N ARG A 20 -45.32 -1.68 -29.29
CA ARG A 20 -46.21 -2.59 -28.56
C ARG A 20 -46.16 -4.03 -29.07
N VAL A 21 -45.92 -4.21 -30.38
CA VAL A 21 -45.74 -5.52 -31.01
C VAL A 21 -44.30 -5.60 -31.52
N PRO A 22 -43.39 -6.27 -30.79
CA PRO A 22 -41.99 -6.36 -31.19
C PRO A 22 -41.84 -7.16 -32.49
N SER A 23 -41.20 -6.56 -33.49
CA SER A 23 -40.78 -7.28 -34.70
C SER A 23 -39.48 -8.03 -34.41
N PHE A 24 -39.58 -9.34 -34.21
CA PHE A 24 -38.40 -10.18 -34.00
C PHE A 24 -37.76 -10.58 -35.33
N GLU A 25 -36.48 -10.30 -35.43
CA GLU A 25 -35.59 -10.79 -36.48
C GLU A 25 -34.71 -11.91 -35.93
N MET A 26 -34.42 -12.90 -36.78
CA MET A 26 -33.58 -14.04 -36.42
C MET A 26 -32.11 -13.68 -36.67
N TYR A 27 -31.24 -14.04 -35.73
CA TYR A 27 -29.80 -13.82 -35.80
C TYR A 27 -29.03 -15.09 -35.46
N GLU A 28 -27.89 -15.27 -36.11
CA GLU A 28 -26.87 -16.23 -35.72
C GLU A 28 -25.72 -15.56 -34.96
N LEU A 29 -25.07 -16.32 -34.09
CA LEU A 29 -23.89 -15.87 -33.37
C LEU A 29 -22.67 -15.87 -34.29
N VAL A 30 -22.05 -14.71 -34.46
CA VAL A 30 -20.76 -14.58 -35.16
C VAL A 30 -19.62 -14.80 -34.17
N GLY A 31 -19.70 -14.14 -33.02
CA GLY A 31 -18.66 -14.22 -31.99
C GLY A 31 -18.83 -13.16 -30.90
N VAL A 32 -17.74 -12.94 -30.17
CA VAL A 32 -17.62 -11.91 -29.12
C VAL A 32 -16.44 -11.02 -29.47
N THR A 33 -16.66 -9.71 -29.47
CA THR A 33 -15.59 -8.74 -29.78
C THR A 33 -14.59 -8.61 -28.63
N SER A 34 -13.44 -8.00 -28.90
CA SER A 34 -12.41 -7.71 -27.88
C SER A 34 -12.89 -6.82 -26.73
N GLN A 35 -14.00 -6.10 -26.91
CA GLN A 35 -14.63 -5.26 -25.89
C GLN A 35 -15.82 -5.93 -25.20
N SER A 36 -15.98 -7.25 -25.33
CA SER A 36 -17.08 -8.03 -24.76
C SER A 36 -18.47 -7.66 -25.31
N PHE A 37 -18.57 -7.27 -26.59
CA PHE A 37 -19.87 -7.17 -27.27
C PHE A 37 -20.21 -8.50 -27.95
N LEU A 38 -21.48 -8.90 -27.88
CA LEU A 38 -22.00 -10.02 -28.65
C LEU A 38 -22.22 -9.56 -30.09
N GLU A 39 -21.60 -10.25 -31.03
CA GLU A 39 -21.75 -9.99 -32.45
C GLU A 39 -22.73 -11.00 -33.07
N LEU A 40 -23.79 -10.46 -33.66
CA LEU A 40 -24.90 -11.21 -34.22
C LEU A 40 -25.09 -10.83 -35.69
N ARG A 41 -25.33 -11.81 -36.55
CA ARG A 41 -25.61 -11.61 -37.99
C ARG A 41 -27.04 -12.01 -38.29
N SER A 42 -27.81 -11.14 -38.93
CA SER A 42 -29.23 -11.41 -39.20
C SER A 42 -29.41 -12.45 -40.29
N ILE A 43 -30.45 -13.26 -40.17
CA ILE A 43 -30.91 -14.18 -41.20
C ILE A 43 -32.17 -13.56 -41.83
N PRO A 44 -32.06 -12.90 -43.00
CA PRO A 44 -33.21 -12.25 -43.63
C PRO A 44 -34.24 -13.30 -44.05
N ARG A 45 -35.53 -12.99 -43.85
CA ARG A 45 -36.64 -13.86 -44.32
C ARG A 45 -36.63 -14.03 -45.84
N ASP A 46 -36.20 -12.98 -46.55
CA ASP A 46 -35.98 -12.98 -47.99
C ASP A 46 -34.60 -12.35 -48.28
N PRO A 47 -33.60 -13.18 -48.60
CA PRO A 47 -32.23 -12.73 -48.88
C PRO A 47 -32.10 -11.86 -50.12
N LEU A 48 -33.09 -11.87 -51.03
CA LEU A 48 -33.04 -11.11 -52.28
C LEU A 48 -33.49 -9.66 -52.10
N THR A 49 -34.30 -9.39 -51.08
CA THR A 49 -34.91 -8.07 -50.83
C THR A 49 -34.41 -7.41 -49.56
N HIS A 50 -33.97 -8.18 -48.56
CA HIS A 50 -33.50 -7.65 -47.29
C HIS A 50 -31.99 -7.86 -47.10
N PRO A 51 -31.23 -6.80 -46.75
CA PRO A 51 -29.80 -6.91 -46.51
C PRO A 51 -29.51 -7.66 -45.20
N VAL A 52 -28.37 -8.34 -45.17
CA VAL A 52 -27.81 -8.91 -43.95
C VAL A 52 -27.36 -7.78 -43.02
N LYS A 53 -27.88 -7.76 -41.80
CA LYS A 53 -27.57 -6.78 -40.75
C LYS A 53 -26.57 -7.38 -39.76
N HIS A 54 -25.65 -6.55 -39.30
CA HIS A 54 -24.74 -6.88 -38.21
C HIS A 54 -25.16 -6.12 -36.96
N LEU A 55 -25.41 -6.85 -35.88
CA LEU A 55 -25.85 -6.30 -34.60
C LEU A 55 -24.77 -6.54 -33.55
N LEU A 56 -24.36 -5.46 -32.91
CA LEU A 56 -23.55 -5.50 -31.70
C LEU A 56 -24.44 -5.22 -30.49
N THR A 57 -24.48 -6.15 -29.55
CA THR A 57 -25.29 -6.00 -28.33
C THR A 57 -24.50 -6.36 -27.08
N ALA A 58 -24.70 -5.58 -26.03
CA ALA A 58 -24.15 -5.83 -24.71
C ALA A 58 -24.98 -5.12 -23.65
N ARG A 59 -24.92 -5.65 -22.42
CA ARG A 59 -25.43 -5.00 -21.24
C ARG A 59 -24.27 -4.39 -20.46
N LYS A 60 -24.32 -3.09 -20.23
CA LYS A 60 -23.32 -2.40 -19.40
C LYS A 60 -23.80 -2.36 -17.96
N ARG A 61 -22.97 -2.82 -17.02
CA ARG A 61 -23.24 -2.74 -15.58
C ARG A 61 -22.09 -2.14 -14.79
N GLY A 62 -22.37 -1.34 -13.78
CA GLY A 62 -21.37 -0.70 -12.93
C GLY A 62 -21.66 0.78 -12.77
N PHE A 63 -20.62 1.56 -12.51
CA PHE A 63 -20.75 2.98 -12.21
C PHE A 63 -19.61 3.79 -12.82
N PHE A 64 -19.86 5.07 -13.05
CA PHE A 64 -18.89 6.01 -13.61
C PHE A 64 -18.98 7.36 -12.91
N ASN A 65 -17.91 8.14 -12.94
CA ASN A 65 -17.88 9.49 -12.42
C ASN A 65 -17.41 10.47 -13.50
N GLY A 66 -18.37 11.03 -14.24
CA GLY A 66 -18.09 11.82 -15.44
C GLY A 66 -17.31 11.00 -16.47
N ASP A 67 -16.43 11.67 -17.21
CA ASP A 67 -15.63 11.05 -18.26
C ASP A 67 -14.26 10.55 -17.77
N ALA A 68 -13.84 10.97 -16.57
CA ALA A 68 -12.50 10.70 -16.05
C ALA A 68 -12.36 9.32 -15.41
N GLN A 69 -13.46 8.76 -14.88
CA GLN A 69 -13.42 7.57 -14.03
C GLN A 69 -14.60 6.65 -14.36
N ARG A 70 -14.36 5.36 -14.58
CA ARG A 70 -15.42 4.37 -14.73
C ARG A 70 -15.00 2.99 -14.27
N ASN A 71 -15.95 2.26 -13.69
CA ASN A 71 -15.86 0.84 -13.43
C ASN A 71 -17.11 0.19 -13.99
N VAL A 72 -17.07 -0.10 -15.29
CA VAL A 72 -18.22 -0.61 -16.03
C VAL A 72 -17.87 -1.94 -16.65
N ARG A 73 -18.63 -2.95 -16.28
CA ARG A 73 -18.62 -4.28 -16.87
C ARG A 73 -19.49 -4.31 -18.12
N VAL A 74 -18.87 -4.65 -19.25
CA VAL A 74 -19.60 -4.93 -20.50
C VAL A 74 -19.90 -6.42 -20.50
N MET A 75 -21.19 -6.76 -20.48
CA MET A 75 -21.67 -8.12 -20.31
C MET A 75 -22.47 -8.58 -21.52
N TYR A 76 -22.31 -9.84 -21.89
CA TYR A 76 -23.06 -10.54 -22.91
C TYR A 76 -23.56 -11.87 -22.36
N SER A 77 -24.41 -12.55 -23.12
CA SER A 77 -24.86 -13.89 -22.81
C SER A 77 -24.78 -14.77 -24.03
N ILE A 78 -24.28 -15.98 -23.83
CA ILE A 78 -24.20 -17.02 -24.86
C ILE A 78 -25.24 -18.10 -24.54
N LEU A 79 -25.94 -18.58 -25.57
CA LEU A 79 -26.83 -19.75 -25.45
C LEU A 79 -25.99 -21.03 -25.38
N ASP A 80 -26.31 -21.92 -24.45
CA ASP A 80 -25.62 -23.21 -24.32
C ASP A 80 -25.95 -24.15 -25.49
N GLY A 81 -25.00 -24.34 -26.40
CA GLY A 81 -25.16 -25.20 -27.58
C GLY A 81 -25.12 -26.71 -27.31
N LEU A 82 -24.83 -27.12 -26.07
CA LEU A 82 -24.74 -28.54 -25.70
C LEU A 82 -26.03 -29.09 -25.09
N ASN A 83 -26.84 -28.23 -24.44
CA ASN A 83 -28.04 -28.66 -23.73
C ASN A 83 -29.20 -27.67 -23.91
N ALA A 84 -30.24 -28.09 -24.64
CA ALA A 84 -31.46 -27.30 -24.87
C ALA A 84 -32.13 -26.86 -23.56
N LYS A 85 -32.11 -27.71 -22.52
CA LYS A 85 -32.69 -27.35 -21.21
C LYS A 85 -31.91 -26.20 -20.58
N THR A 86 -30.58 -26.25 -20.60
CA THR A 86 -29.74 -25.16 -20.07
C THR A 86 -29.91 -23.89 -20.89
N ALA A 87 -29.95 -23.99 -22.22
CA ALA A 87 -30.16 -22.85 -23.12
C ALA A 87 -31.48 -22.11 -22.86
N LEU A 88 -32.54 -22.82 -22.47
CA LEU A 88 -33.86 -22.24 -22.18
C LEU A 88 -34.02 -21.77 -20.73
N THR A 89 -33.36 -22.44 -19.78
CA THR A 89 -33.59 -22.20 -18.34
C THR A 89 -32.53 -21.32 -17.67
N ARG A 90 -31.33 -21.23 -18.24
CA ARG A 90 -30.20 -20.52 -17.65
C ARG A 90 -29.74 -19.40 -18.55
N TRP A 91 -29.84 -18.17 -18.04
CA TRP A 91 -29.33 -16.98 -18.69
C TRP A 91 -28.08 -16.48 -17.95
N GLU A 92 -26.90 -16.94 -18.38
CA GLU A 92 -25.65 -16.53 -17.76
C GLU A 92 -25.08 -15.27 -18.42
N TRP A 93 -24.82 -14.26 -17.61
CA TRP A 93 -24.20 -13.02 -18.07
C TRP A 93 -22.71 -13.03 -17.77
N ILE A 94 -21.92 -13.12 -18.83
CA ILE A 94 -20.45 -13.14 -18.80
C ILE A 94 -19.96 -11.78 -19.28
N GLY A 95 -18.81 -11.31 -18.81
CA GLY A 95 -18.28 -10.05 -19.29
C GLY A 95 -17.05 -9.58 -18.55
N GLU A 96 -16.38 -8.61 -19.15
CA GLU A 96 -15.17 -8.01 -18.61
C GLU A 96 -15.45 -6.63 -18.02
N ALA A 97 -14.77 -6.32 -16.91
CA ALA A 97 -14.82 -5.01 -16.29
C ALA A 97 -13.81 -4.09 -16.97
N VAL A 98 -14.31 -3.03 -17.57
CA VAL A 98 -13.52 -1.95 -18.14
C VAL A 98 -13.38 -0.87 -17.09
N ILE A 99 -12.16 -0.73 -16.57
CA ILE A 99 -11.79 0.34 -15.65
C ILE A 99 -11.13 1.45 -16.47
N VAL A 100 -11.58 2.68 -16.27
CA VAL A 100 -10.83 3.88 -16.67
C VAL A 100 -10.63 4.72 -15.44
N ASP A 101 -9.40 5.14 -15.25
CA ASP A 101 -9.00 6.00 -14.16
C ASP A 101 -7.92 6.95 -14.68
N SER A 102 -8.32 8.19 -14.99
CA SER A 102 -7.41 9.23 -15.48
C SER A 102 -6.40 9.69 -14.43
N TRP A 103 -6.58 9.33 -13.16
CA TRP A 103 -5.70 9.70 -12.04
C TRP A 103 -4.84 8.54 -11.53
N ALA A 104 -4.94 7.36 -12.16
CA ALA A 104 -4.15 6.18 -11.80
C ALA A 104 -2.64 6.45 -11.73
N TRP A 105 -2.12 7.36 -12.57
CA TRP A 105 -0.71 7.76 -12.59
C TRP A 105 -0.24 8.40 -11.27
N VAL A 106 -1.14 8.99 -10.48
CA VAL A 106 -0.75 9.59 -9.19
C VAL A 106 -0.27 8.51 -8.21
N HIS A 107 -0.74 7.26 -8.35
CA HIS A 107 -0.26 6.14 -7.54
C HIS A 107 1.17 5.68 -7.91
N CYS A 108 1.79 6.23 -8.98
CA CYS A 108 3.21 6.02 -9.28
C CYS A 108 4.15 6.53 -8.17
N ILE A 109 3.65 7.29 -7.18
CA ILE A 109 4.42 7.59 -5.95
C ILE A 109 4.96 6.33 -5.26
N HIS A 110 4.24 5.21 -5.34
CA HIS A 110 4.66 3.93 -4.77
C HIS A 110 5.87 3.33 -5.49
N PHE A 111 6.07 3.64 -6.77
CA PHE A 111 7.27 3.23 -7.49
C PHE A 111 8.52 3.84 -6.84
N PHE A 112 8.48 5.13 -6.50
CA PHE A 112 9.59 5.79 -5.81
C PHE A 112 9.78 5.27 -4.38
N PHE A 113 8.69 4.99 -3.65
CA PHE A 113 8.77 4.39 -2.32
C PHE A 113 9.38 2.99 -2.38
N GLY A 114 9.03 2.21 -3.41
CA GLY A 114 9.59 0.89 -3.69
C GLY A 114 11.09 0.97 -3.99
N LEU A 115 11.52 1.87 -4.88
CA LEU A 115 12.94 2.09 -5.18
C LEU A 115 13.76 2.47 -3.94
N GLN A 116 13.24 3.37 -3.10
CA GLN A 116 13.90 3.74 -1.84
C GLN A 116 14.04 2.53 -0.89
N THR A 117 13.01 1.67 -0.85
CA THR A 117 13.02 0.46 -0.01
C THR A 117 14.03 -0.56 -0.54
N ILE A 118 14.05 -0.82 -1.86
CA ILE A 118 15.04 -1.70 -2.52
C ILE A 118 16.46 -1.20 -2.25
N TYR A 119 16.71 0.10 -2.41
CA TYR A 119 18.00 0.69 -2.11
C TYR A 119 18.44 0.42 -0.66
N SER A 120 17.51 0.56 0.28
CA SER A 120 17.78 0.32 1.71
C SER A 120 18.11 -1.14 2.00
N LEU A 121 17.40 -2.07 1.35
CA LEU A 121 17.67 -3.50 1.43
C LEU A 121 19.03 -3.86 0.81
N ILE A 122 19.45 -3.20 -0.28
CA ILE A 122 20.78 -3.37 -0.87
C ILE A 122 21.86 -2.92 0.13
N VAL A 123 21.70 -1.77 0.76
CA VAL A 123 22.65 -1.29 1.78
C VAL A 123 22.71 -2.26 2.96
N LEU A 124 21.57 -2.71 3.47
CA LEU A 124 21.52 -3.73 4.53
C LEU A 124 22.27 -5.00 4.12
N PHE A 125 21.98 -5.52 2.94
CA PHE A 125 22.60 -6.73 2.39
C PHE A 125 24.12 -6.57 2.30
N LEU A 126 24.62 -5.44 1.81
CA LEU A 126 26.06 -5.18 1.74
C LEU A 126 26.71 -5.18 3.14
N VAL A 127 26.09 -4.53 4.11
CA VAL A 127 26.61 -4.50 5.49
C VAL A 127 26.60 -5.90 6.10
N THR A 128 25.48 -6.63 6.01
CA THR A 128 25.35 -8.01 6.49
C THR A 128 26.36 -8.94 5.82
N TYR A 129 26.56 -8.80 4.51
CA TYR A 129 27.56 -9.56 3.75
C TYR A 129 28.98 -9.31 4.26
N GLN A 130 29.36 -8.04 4.47
CA GLN A 130 30.70 -7.72 5.00
C GLN A 130 30.89 -8.22 6.43
N LYS A 131 29.84 -8.20 7.26
CA LYS A 131 29.87 -8.79 8.61
C LYS A 131 30.09 -10.30 8.57
N PHE A 132 29.37 -10.98 7.69
CA PHE A 132 29.50 -12.41 7.50
C PHE A 132 30.91 -12.79 7.04
N ARG A 133 31.49 -12.04 6.09
CA ARG A 133 32.90 -12.24 5.68
C ARG A 133 33.91 -12.03 6.79
N SER A 134 33.60 -11.17 7.76
CA SER A 134 34.42 -10.96 8.96
C SER A 134 34.15 -11.99 10.07
N GLY A 135 33.43 -13.07 9.77
CA GLY A 135 33.14 -14.17 10.70
C GLY A 135 32.08 -13.85 11.77
N LYS A 136 31.30 -12.76 11.60
CA LYS A 136 30.26 -12.35 12.56
C LYS A 136 28.89 -12.39 11.91
N VAL A 137 27.92 -13.03 12.56
CA VAL A 137 26.51 -13.01 12.11
C VAL A 137 25.84 -11.77 12.67
N TRP A 138 25.37 -10.89 11.78
CA TRP A 138 24.63 -9.68 12.14
C TRP A 138 23.59 -9.35 11.05
N ILE A 139 22.35 -9.17 11.48
CA ILE A 139 21.22 -8.78 10.62
C ILE A 139 20.62 -7.53 11.25
N GLY A 140 20.76 -6.40 10.56
CA GLY A 140 20.21 -5.11 11.01
C GLY A 140 18.76 -4.90 10.63
N ASP A 141 18.19 -3.79 11.12
CA ASP A 141 16.82 -3.37 10.82
C ASP A 141 16.62 -3.02 9.32
N PRO A 142 15.80 -3.77 8.55
CA PRO A 142 15.52 -3.44 7.14
C PRO A 142 14.82 -2.09 6.96
N PHE A 143 14.28 -1.51 8.03
CA PHE A 143 13.57 -0.24 8.02
C PHE A 143 14.41 0.94 8.54
N SER A 144 15.68 0.74 8.87
CA SER A 144 16.56 1.77 9.48
C SER A 144 16.72 3.06 8.69
N SER A 145 16.57 2.99 7.37
CA SER A 145 16.68 4.14 6.45
C SER A 145 15.38 4.95 6.34
N ILE A 146 14.25 4.36 6.76
CA ILE A 146 12.93 4.99 6.69
C ILE A 146 12.72 5.76 7.98
N SER A 147 13.02 7.06 7.96
CA SER A 147 12.72 7.91 9.11
C SER A 147 11.22 8.09 9.30
N THR A 148 10.78 8.29 10.54
CA THR A 148 9.38 8.63 10.89
C THR A 148 8.84 9.77 10.01
N ALA A 149 9.65 10.80 9.74
CA ALA A 149 9.27 11.91 8.88
C ALA A 149 9.01 11.50 7.41
N ASP A 150 9.82 10.59 6.86
CA ASP A 150 9.63 10.09 5.49
C ASP A 150 8.33 9.28 5.40
N LEU A 151 8.06 8.47 6.43
CA LEU A 151 6.84 7.68 6.51
C LEU A 151 5.57 8.54 6.62
N VAL A 152 5.62 9.59 7.44
CA VAL A 152 4.50 10.55 7.56
C VAL A 152 4.30 11.30 6.24
N LEU A 153 5.38 11.71 5.58
CA LEU A 153 5.31 12.32 4.24
C LEU A 153 4.69 11.36 3.22
N ARG A 154 5.05 10.07 3.23
CA ARG A 154 4.44 9.04 2.38
C ARG A 154 2.93 8.94 2.61
N GLY A 155 2.50 8.90 3.88
CA GLY A 155 1.07 8.89 4.23
C GLY A 155 0.34 10.14 3.72
N PHE A 156 0.95 11.32 3.89
CA PHE A 156 0.39 12.57 3.38
C PHE A 156 0.28 12.58 1.84
N LEU A 157 1.32 12.12 1.13
CA LEU A 157 1.31 12.03 -0.34
C LEU A 157 0.21 11.08 -0.85
N VAL A 158 -0.04 9.96 -0.15
CA VAL A 158 -1.15 9.05 -0.47
C VAL A 158 -2.51 9.69 -0.17
N LEU A 159 -2.65 10.44 0.93
CA LEU A 159 -3.90 11.16 1.19
C LEU A 159 -4.15 12.26 0.15
N PHE A 160 -3.10 12.96 -0.28
CA PHE A 160 -3.16 13.93 -1.35
C PHE A 160 -3.49 13.30 -2.70
N SER A 161 -2.97 12.10 -3.00
CA SER A 161 -3.35 11.37 -4.22
C SER A 161 -4.83 10.97 -4.19
N CYS A 162 -5.32 10.48 -3.05
CA CYS A 162 -6.74 10.19 -2.86
C CYS A 162 -7.58 11.45 -3.06
N PHE A 163 -7.12 12.61 -2.61
CA PHE A 163 -7.82 13.89 -2.79
C PHE A 163 -7.88 14.31 -4.27
N LEU A 164 -6.78 14.20 -5.02
CA LEU A 164 -6.73 14.52 -6.45
C LEU A 164 -7.66 13.63 -7.28
N ASP A 165 -7.75 12.35 -6.94
CA ASP A 165 -8.66 11.36 -7.53
C ASP A 165 -10.12 11.53 -7.02
N ASN A 166 -10.41 12.61 -6.28
CA ASN A 166 -11.70 12.87 -5.64
C ASN A 166 -12.20 11.69 -4.80
N PHE A 167 -11.30 10.95 -4.15
CA PHE A 167 -11.54 9.73 -3.38
C PHE A 167 -12.20 8.58 -4.17
N TRP A 168 -12.02 8.53 -5.49
CA TRP A 168 -12.60 7.48 -6.33
C TRP A 168 -12.03 6.10 -5.98
N SER A 169 -10.72 5.90 -6.02
CA SER A 169 -10.02 4.67 -5.63
C SER A 169 -10.45 4.13 -4.26
N VAL A 170 -10.58 5.01 -3.26
CA VAL A 170 -11.06 4.68 -1.91
C VAL A 170 -12.51 4.17 -1.92
N ASN A 171 -13.40 4.85 -2.65
CA ASN A 171 -14.80 4.44 -2.77
C ASN A 171 -14.95 3.16 -3.59
N GLU A 172 -14.18 3.01 -4.65
CA GLU A 172 -14.16 1.82 -5.50
C GLU A 172 -13.75 0.59 -4.67
N TYR A 173 -12.73 0.73 -3.83
CA TYR A 173 -12.30 -0.30 -2.90
C TYR A 173 -13.36 -0.61 -1.83
N ALA A 174 -14.01 0.43 -1.26
CA ALA A 174 -15.11 0.26 -0.32
C ALA A 174 -16.30 -0.49 -0.94
N MET A 175 -16.68 -0.12 -2.17
CA MET A 175 -17.73 -0.80 -2.95
C MET A 175 -17.36 -2.24 -3.29
N SER A 176 -16.09 -2.51 -3.63
CA SER A 176 -15.61 -3.88 -3.85
C SER A 176 -15.79 -4.73 -2.60
N ARG A 177 -15.45 -4.21 -1.42
CA ARG A 177 -15.68 -4.90 -0.14
C ARG A 177 -17.16 -5.10 0.17
N ALA A 178 -17.98 -4.08 -0.07
CA ALA A 178 -19.43 -4.18 0.09
C ALA A 178 -20.04 -5.23 -0.84
N SER A 179 -19.54 -5.37 -2.07
CA SER A 179 -19.98 -6.39 -3.01
C SER A 179 -19.62 -7.81 -2.56
N MET A 180 -18.44 -7.99 -1.96
CA MET A 180 -18.03 -9.27 -1.39
C MET A 180 -18.90 -9.65 -0.18
N LEU A 181 -19.37 -8.67 0.60
CA LEU A 181 -20.21 -8.89 1.77
C LEU A 181 -21.67 -9.23 1.40
N THR A 182 -22.22 -8.51 0.43
CA THR A 182 -23.63 -8.65 0.01
C THR A 182 -23.85 -9.70 -1.07
N GLY A 183 -22.79 -10.22 -1.69
CA GLY A 183 -22.90 -11.08 -2.87
C GLY A 183 -23.43 -10.34 -4.10
N SER A 184 -23.39 -9.00 -4.10
CA SER A 184 -23.78 -8.19 -5.25
C SER A 184 -22.71 -8.20 -6.34
N GLN A 185 -22.89 -7.40 -7.41
CA GLN A 185 -21.95 -7.40 -8.53
C GLN A 185 -20.52 -7.09 -8.09
N THR A 186 -19.60 -7.94 -8.52
CA THR A 186 -18.17 -7.76 -8.28
C THR A 186 -17.66 -6.46 -8.89
N VAL A 187 -17.09 -5.60 -8.04
CA VAL A 187 -16.37 -4.40 -8.45
C VAL A 187 -14.89 -4.73 -8.58
N ARG A 188 -14.33 -4.55 -9.78
CA ARG A 188 -12.92 -4.84 -10.06
C ARG A 188 -12.07 -3.68 -9.55
N VAL A 189 -11.02 -3.98 -8.79
CA VAL A 189 -10.13 -2.97 -8.20
C VAL A 189 -8.67 -3.40 -8.36
N HIS A 190 -7.76 -2.43 -8.42
CA HIS A 190 -6.32 -2.69 -8.38
C HIS A 190 -5.87 -2.99 -6.94
N LYS A 191 -6.08 -4.24 -6.51
CA LYS A 191 -5.86 -4.68 -5.11
C LYS A 191 -4.47 -4.34 -4.56
N ALA A 192 -3.42 -4.48 -5.38
CA ALA A 192 -2.05 -4.22 -4.94
C ALA A 192 -1.80 -2.73 -4.66
N ILE A 193 -2.32 -1.83 -5.50
CA ILE A 193 -2.21 -0.38 -5.31
C ILE A 193 -2.96 0.03 -4.05
N MET A 194 -4.20 -0.43 -3.90
CA MET A 194 -4.99 -0.12 -2.71
C MET A 194 -4.39 -0.68 -1.42
N HIS A 195 -3.81 -1.88 -1.47
CA HIS A 195 -3.09 -2.46 -0.33
C HIS A 195 -1.92 -1.56 0.09
N ALA A 196 -1.10 -1.11 -0.88
CA ALA A 196 0.02 -0.21 -0.61
C ALA A 196 -0.44 1.15 -0.05
N ASP A 197 -1.51 1.75 -0.59
CA ASP A 197 -2.08 3.01 -0.10
C ASP A 197 -2.52 2.88 1.36
N ILE A 198 -3.32 1.85 1.68
CA ILE A 198 -3.85 1.63 3.03
C ILE A 198 -2.71 1.32 4.00
N MET A 199 -1.70 0.54 3.58
CA MET A 199 -0.53 0.24 4.40
C MET A 199 0.26 1.51 4.71
N ALA A 200 0.50 2.38 3.72
CA ALA A 200 1.22 3.63 3.93
C ALA A 200 0.49 4.57 4.89
N ILE A 201 -0.84 4.71 4.73
CA ILE A 201 -1.67 5.49 5.67
C ILE A 201 -1.60 4.86 7.07
N PHE A 202 -1.77 3.54 7.19
CA PHE A 202 -1.73 2.87 8.48
C PHE A 202 -0.38 3.05 9.20
N LEU A 203 0.73 2.82 8.51
CA LEU A 203 2.06 3.00 9.09
C LEU A 203 2.27 4.47 9.52
N SER A 204 1.78 5.44 8.75
CA SER A 204 1.82 6.85 9.16
C SER A 204 1.04 7.13 10.46
N LEU A 205 -0.14 6.50 10.62
CA LEU A 205 -0.96 6.61 11.84
C LEU A 205 -0.28 5.94 13.04
N VAL A 206 0.37 4.80 12.83
CA VAL A 206 1.18 4.15 13.87
C VAL A 206 2.36 5.02 14.29
N GLY A 207 3.03 5.69 13.33
CA GLY A 207 4.05 6.68 13.62
C GLY A 207 3.53 7.84 14.48
N PHE A 208 2.30 8.30 14.22
CA PHE A 208 1.63 9.32 15.04
C PHE A 208 1.27 8.81 16.45
N ILE A 209 0.71 7.61 16.57
CA ILE A 209 0.44 6.94 17.87
C ILE A 209 1.73 6.83 18.68
N SER A 210 2.80 6.38 18.05
CA SER A 210 4.13 6.27 18.66
C SER A 210 4.63 7.62 19.18
N ALA A 211 4.42 8.71 18.45
CA ALA A 211 4.77 10.06 18.89
C ALA A 211 3.94 10.54 20.09
N ILE A 212 2.63 10.22 20.14
CA ILE A 212 1.76 10.54 21.28
C ILE A 212 2.21 9.80 22.54
N PHE A 213 2.38 8.49 22.45
CA PHE A 213 2.75 7.67 23.61
C PHE A 213 4.21 7.86 24.02
N ARG A 214 5.03 8.46 23.14
CA ARG A 214 6.49 8.54 23.26
C ARG A 214 7.09 7.15 23.45
N GLU A 215 6.68 6.23 22.60
CA GLU A 215 7.10 4.83 22.63
C GLU A 215 7.63 4.38 21.27
N ARG A 216 8.57 3.44 21.26
CA ARG A 216 9.04 2.81 20.02
C ARG A 216 8.16 1.64 19.66
N ILE A 217 7.79 1.58 18.39
CA ILE A 217 7.00 0.52 17.82
C ILE A 217 7.84 -0.17 16.75
N ASP A 218 8.05 -1.48 16.89
CA ASP A 218 8.74 -2.28 15.89
C ASP A 218 7.93 -2.29 14.57
N PRO A 219 8.51 -1.83 13.44
CA PRO A 219 7.85 -1.85 12.14
C PRO A 219 7.38 -3.23 11.70
N SER A 220 8.11 -4.29 12.07
CA SER A 220 7.78 -5.67 11.72
C SER A 220 6.48 -6.09 12.38
N ILE A 221 6.26 -5.71 13.65
CA ILE A 221 5.01 -5.98 14.37
C ILE A 221 3.85 -5.23 13.72
N ALA A 222 4.05 -3.96 13.38
CA ALA A 222 3.03 -3.14 12.73
C ALA A 222 2.62 -3.73 11.36
N ILE A 223 3.60 -4.09 10.52
CA ILE A 223 3.36 -4.69 9.20
C ILE A 223 2.70 -6.06 9.35
N PHE A 224 3.18 -6.91 10.27
CA PHE A 224 2.58 -8.22 10.52
C PHE A 224 1.11 -8.11 10.93
N LEU A 225 0.80 -7.23 11.88
CA LEU A 225 -0.58 -6.99 12.31
C LEU A 225 -1.43 -6.46 11.16
N PHE A 226 -0.89 -5.53 10.37
CA PHE A 226 -1.56 -5.00 9.18
C PHE A 226 -1.93 -6.13 8.21
N GLU A 227 -0.97 -6.98 7.84
CA GLU A 227 -1.22 -8.09 6.92
C GLU A 227 -2.23 -9.09 7.48
N PHE A 228 -2.14 -9.39 8.78
CA PHE A 228 -3.08 -10.28 9.45
C PHE A 228 -4.52 -9.71 9.38
N ILE A 229 -4.72 -8.47 9.81
CA ILE A 229 -6.05 -7.84 9.79
C ILE A 229 -6.53 -7.61 8.36
N HIS A 230 -5.65 -7.22 7.44
CA HIS A 230 -6.00 -7.06 6.04
C HIS A 230 -6.47 -8.40 5.45
N LYS A 231 -5.79 -9.51 5.74
CA LYS A 231 -6.19 -10.85 5.29
C LYS A 231 -7.56 -11.27 5.83
N TYR A 232 -7.81 -11.06 7.12
CA TYR A 232 -9.08 -11.43 7.79
C TYR A 232 -10.13 -10.31 7.79
N ARG A 233 -9.96 -9.26 6.99
CA ARG A 233 -10.80 -8.04 7.01
C ARG A 233 -12.29 -8.28 6.86
N LEU A 234 -12.71 -9.29 6.09
CA LEU A 234 -14.14 -9.60 5.91
C LEU A 234 -14.70 -10.28 7.16
N THR A 235 -13.98 -11.28 7.70
CA THR A 235 -14.33 -11.94 8.97
C THR A 235 -14.45 -10.92 10.10
N LEU A 236 -13.54 -9.94 10.16
CA LEU A 236 -13.57 -8.86 11.16
C LEU A 236 -14.70 -7.84 10.93
N VAL A 237 -15.23 -7.70 9.73
CA VAL A 237 -16.44 -6.88 9.51
C VAL A 237 -17.66 -7.61 10.08
N HIS A 238 -17.73 -8.94 9.93
CA HIS A 238 -18.85 -9.74 10.42
C HIS A 238 -18.99 -9.76 11.95
N THR A 239 -17.94 -9.41 12.71
CA THR A 239 -18.02 -9.32 14.18
C THR A 239 -18.86 -8.13 14.66
N ALA A 240 -19.18 -7.17 13.78
CA ALA A 240 -19.97 -5.99 14.11
C ALA A 240 -21.24 -5.92 13.24
N PRO A 241 -22.38 -6.46 13.70
CA PRO A 241 -23.63 -6.49 12.92
C PRO A 241 -24.09 -5.11 12.42
N ALA A 242 -23.92 -4.06 13.24
CA ALA A 242 -24.26 -2.69 12.86
C ALA A 242 -23.42 -2.18 11.67
N VAL A 243 -22.15 -2.56 11.59
CA VAL A 243 -21.25 -2.22 10.47
C VAL A 243 -21.71 -2.95 9.20
N VAL A 244 -22.03 -4.24 9.33
CA VAL A 244 -22.56 -5.07 8.23
C VAL A 244 -23.85 -4.48 7.67
N GLU A 245 -24.78 -4.08 8.54
CA GLU A 245 -26.07 -3.51 8.14
C GLU A 245 -25.89 -2.21 7.35
N LYS A 246 -25.02 -1.30 7.80
CA LYS A 246 -24.74 -0.04 7.12
C LYS A 246 -24.11 -0.26 5.75
N ILE A 247 -23.11 -1.14 5.65
CA ILE A 247 -22.46 -1.48 4.37
C ILE A 247 -23.47 -2.13 3.42
N SER A 248 -24.28 -3.05 3.92
CA SER A 248 -25.25 -3.80 3.12
C SER A 248 -26.38 -2.90 2.61
N THR A 249 -26.89 -2.00 3.47
CA THR A 249 -27.90 -1.00 3.10
C THR A 249 -27.39 -0.08 2.00
N TYR A 250 -26.17 0.46 2.15
CA TYR A 250 -25.58 1.32 1.13
C TYR A 250 -25.39 0.55 -0.18
N SER A 251 -24.86 -0.67 -0.12
CA SER A 251 -24.68 -1.54 -1.30
C SER A 251 -26.00 -1.84 -2.00
N GLY A 252 -27.08 -2.07 -1.25
CA GLY A 252 -28.43 -2.29 -1.78
C GLY A 252 -28.96 -1.05 -2.51
N ILE A 253 -28.84 0.13 -1.90
CA ILE A 253 -29.22 1.40 -2.53
C ILE A 253 -28.43 1.62 -3.83
N GLN A 254 -27.13 1.32 -3.85
CA GLN A 254 -26.32 1.44 -5.07
C GLN A 254 -26.75 0.42 -6.14
N TRP A 255 -27.09 -0.80 -5.74
CA TRP A 255 -27.60 -1.82 -6.66
C TRP A 255 -28.90 -1.38 -7.33
N GLU A 256 -29.83 -0.79 -6.55
CA GLU A 256 -31.11 -0.28 -7.05
C GLU A 256 -30.94 0.90 -8.01
N ARG A 257 -29.91 1.74 -7.83
CA ARG A 257 -29.63 2.85 -8.75
C ARG A 257 -29.31 2.41 -10.18
N GLY A 258 -28.74 1.23 -10.35
CA GLY A 258 -28.49 0.69 -11.69
C GLY A 258 -29.76 0.19 -12.37
N ILE A 259 -30.86 -0.01 -11.64
CA ILE A 259 -32.16 -0.34 -12.22
C ILE A 259 -32.68 0.91 -12.95
N ALA A 260 -32.87 0.80 -14.26
CA ALA A 260 -33.33 1.91 -15.07
C ALA A 260 -34.75 2.31 -14.65
N LYS A 261 -34.96 3.60 -14.38
CA LYS A 261 -36.29 4.15 -14.14
C LYS A 261 -37.04 4.20 -15.46
N VAL A 262 -38.07 3.37 -15.60
CA VAL A 262 -38.94 3.32 -16.78
C VAL A 262 -40.24 4.05 -16.49
N THR A 263 -40.81 4.70 -17.51
CA THR A 263 -42.14 5.32 -17.38
C THR A 263 -43.21 4.24 -17.19
N PRO A 264 -44.36 4.54 -16.56
CA PRO A 264 -45.45 3.57 -16.41
C PRO A 264 -45.90 2.98 -17.76
N VAL A 265 -45.88 3.77 -18.83
CA VAL A 265 -46.19 3.33 -20.19
C VAL A 265 -45.19 2.28 -20.67
N THR A 266 -43.88 2.52 -20.50
CA THR A 266 -42.83 1.56 -20.88
C THR A 266 -42.88 0.31 -20.02
N ALA A 267 -43.17 0.45 -18.71
CA ALA A 267 -43.33 -0.68 -17.79
C ALA A 267 -44.55 -1.55 -18.16
N ALA A 268 -45.63 -0.95 -18.67
CA ALA A 268 -46.78 -1.69 -19.17
C ALA A 268 -46.50 -2.42 -20.49
N MET A 269 -45.59 -1.89 -21.32
CA MET A 269 -45.17 -2.53 -22.58
C MET A 269 -44.08 -3.59 -22.38
N SER A 270 -43.27 -3.47 -21.32
CA SER A 270 -42.16 -4.38 -21.07
C SER A 270 -42.07 -4.88 -19.63
N PRO A 271 -42.13 -6.21 -19.41
CA PRO A 271 -41.84 -6.79 -18.12
C PRO A 271 -40.33 -6.84 -17.81
N MET A 272 -39.46 -6.41 -18.72
CA MET A 272 -38.01 -6.51 -18.54
C MET A 272 -37.49 -5.42 -17.60
N ARG A 273 -36.89 -5.84 -16.48
CA ARG A 273 -36.10 -4.95 -15.62
C ARG A 273 -34.76 -4.63 -16.26
N MET A 274 -34.68 -3.44 -16.87
CA MET A 274 -33.44 -2.92 -17.43
C MET A 274 -32.49 -2.49 -16.31
N TRP A 275 -31.21 -2.82 -16.48
CA TRP A 275 -30.14 -2.39 -15.58
C TRP A 275 -29.04 -1.83 -16.46
N SER A 276 -28.60 -0.61 -16.16
CA SER A 276 -27.58 0.12 -16.92
C SER A 276 -26.53 0.70 -15.98
N SER A 277 -25.35 1.02 -16.51
CA SER A 277 -24.35 1.79 -15.78
C SER A 277 -24.91 3.15 -15.38
N PHE A 278 -24.57 3.62 -14.17
CA PHE A 278 -25.08 4.87 -13.62
C PHE A 278 -23.96 5.81 -13.17
N GLN A 279 -24.24 7.10 -13.16
CA GLN A 279 -23.35 8.10 -12.57
C GLN A 279 -23.29 7.88 -11.06
N PHE A 280 -22.07 7.67 -10.55
CA PHE A 280 -21.82 7.44 -9.13
C PHE A 280 -22.30 8.66 -8.33
N PRO A 281 -23.08 8.45 -7.26
CA PRO A 281 -23.61 9.56 -6.48
C PRO A 281 -22.51 10.30 -5.70
N ALA A 282 -22.91 11.38 -5.04
CA ALA A 282 -22.07 12.00 -4.03
C ALA A 282 -21.60 10.94 -3.02
N LYS A 283 -20.31 11.01 -2.70
CA LYS A 283 -19.62 10.04 -1.84
C LYS A 283 -20.14 10.16 -0.42
N ASP A 284 -20.48 9.04 0.20
CA ASP A 284 -20.98 9.01 1.56
C ASP A 284 -19.79 8.79 2.53
N PRO A 285 -19.41 9.79 3.33
CA PRO A 285 -18.29 9.67 4.26
C PRO A 285 -18.54 8.61 5.33
N VAL A 286 -19.79 8.39 5.73
CA VAL A 286 -20.15 7.37 6.72
C VAL A 286 -19.88 5.98 6.15
N PHE A 287 -20.32 5.73 4.90
CA PHE A 287 -20.06 4.47 4.21
C PHE A 287 -18.55 4.18 4.09
N ILE A 288 -17.75 5.20 3.75
CA ILE A 288 -16.30 5.05 3.65
C ILE A 288 -15.72 4.67 5.03
N ILE A 289 -15.99 5.45 6.07
CA ILE A 289 -15.45 5.20 7.42
C ILE A 289 -15.82 3.78 7.90
N VAL A 290 -17.09 3.40 7.76
CA VAL A 290 -17.59 2.09 8.17
C VAL A 290 -16.97 0.97 7.34
N SER A 291 -16.76 1.18 6.02
CA SER A 291 -16.08 0.20 5.17
C SER A 291 -14.65 -0.06 5.63
N PHE A 292 -13.94 0.95 6.15
CA PHE A 292 -12.60 0.79 6.68
C PHE A 292 -12.55 0.35 8.15
N PHE A 293 -13.68 0.00 8.77
CA PHE A 293 -13.76 -0.41 10.18
C PHE A 293 -12.66 -1.38 10.66
N PRO A 294 -12.21 -2.41 9.90
CA PRO A 294 -11.12 -3.27 10.37
C PRO A 294 -9.81 -2.55 10.71
N THR A 295 -9.53 -1.39 10.11
CA THR A 295 -8.35 -0.59 10.46
C THR A 295 -8.43 0.00 11.87
N THR A 296 -9.62 0.11 12.46
CA THR A 296 -9.78 0.52 13.86
C THR A 296 -9.20 -0.53 14.82
N TYR A 297 -9.41 -1.84 14.55
CA TYR A 297 -8.79 -2.91 15.32
C TYR A 297 -7.26 -2.81 15.29
N LEU A 298 -6.68 -2.44 14.15
CA LEU A 298 -5.25 -2.19 14.05
C LEU A 298 -4.81 -1.07 14.98
N LEU A 299 -5.45 0.10 14.92
CA LEU A 299 -5.07 1.25 15.74
C LEU A 299 -5.25 0.97 17.25
N VAL A 300 -6.32 0.25 17.62
CA VAL A 300 -6.57 -0.17 19.01
C VAL A 300 -5.50 -1.16 19.47
N ALA A 301 -5.16 -2.17 18.66
CA ALA A 301 -4.11 -3.14 19.00
C ALA A 301 -2.75 -2.45 19.18
N MET A 302 -2.38 -1.52 18.28
CA MET A 302 -1.12 -0.77 18.39
C MET A 302 -1.09 0.14 19.62
N SER A 303 -2.21 0.81 19.92
CA SER A 303 -2.31 1.65 21.11
C SER A 303 -2.22 0.81 22.39
N ALA A 304 -2.89 -0.35 22.44
CA ALA A 304 -2.80 -1.28 23.55
C ALA A 304 -1.38 -1.81 23.74
N LEU A 305 -0.69 -2.18 22.66
CA LEU A 305 0.72 -2.59 22.70
C LEU A 305 1.62 -1.48 23.25
N ALA A 306 1.43 -0.23 22.83
CA ALA A 306 2.19 0.91 23.35
C ALA A 306 1.95 1.13 24.85
N ILE A 307 0.69 1.06 25.30
CA ILE A 307 0.32 1.18 26.72
C ILE A 307 0.92 0.04 27.55
N LEU A 308 0.79 -1.21 27.09
CA LEU A 308 1.33 -2.38 27.77
C LEU A 308 2.86 -2.31 27.90
N ARG A 309 3.57 -1.89 26.85
CA ARG A 309 5.02 -1.65 26.90
C ARG A 309 5.38 -0.61 27.95
N LYS A 310 4.62 0.47 28.03
CA LYS A 310 4.84 1.55 29.01
C LYS A 310 4.63 1.07 30.45
N ILE A 311 3.58 0.26 30.68
CA ILE A 311 3.33 -0.39 31.98
C ILE A 311 4.48 -1.35 32.32
N TYR A 312 4.94 -2.13 31.35
CA TYR A 312 6.04 -3.07 31.53
C TYR A 312 7.35 -2.34 31.90
N GLN A 313 7.73 -1.29 31.18
CA GLN A 313 8.93 -0.49 31.49
C GLN A 313 8.82 0.21 32.85
N TYR A 314 7.62 0.63 33.24
CA TYR A 314 7.39 1.19 34.58
C TYR A 314 7.60 0.16 35.69
N ARG A 315 7.18 -1.09 35.47
CA ARG A 315 7.32 -2.19 36.43
C ARG A 315 8.72 -2.80 36.46
N PHE A 316 9.40 -2.84 35.31
CA PHE A 316 10.73 -3.40 35.13
C PHE A 316 11.66 -2.36 34.48
N PRO A 317 12.03 -1.29 35.21
CA PRO A 317 12.96 -0.31 34.69
C PRO A 317 14.31 -0.96 34.37
N GLU A 318 14.87 -0.64 33.21
CA GLU A 318 16.22 -1.07 32.85
C GLU A 318 17.22 -0.63 33.92
N ARG A 319 18.05 -1.57 34.38
CA ARG A 319 19.10 -1.29 35.36
C ARG A 319 20.15 -0.39 34.72
N VAL A 320 20.10 0.91 35.04
CA VAL A 320 21.20 1.83 34.72
C VAL A 320 22.43 1.32 35.46
N HIS A 321 23.40 0.79 34.71
CA HIS A 321 24.70 0.40 35.27
C HIS A 321 25.48 1.69 35.59
N VAL A 322 25.15 2.30 36.73
CA VAL A 322 25.91 3.42 37.27
C VAL A 322 27.23 2.87 37.81
N ARG A 323 28.35 3.36 37.28
CA ARG A 323 29.67 3.00 37.77
C ARG A 323 29.84 3.59 39.18
N SER A 324 29.82 2.74 40.20
CA SER A 324 30.36 3.07 41.53
C SER A 324 31.88 3.02 41.46
N SER A 325 32.52 4.02 40.85
CA SER A 325 33.95 4.23 40.99
C SER A 325 34.16 5.59 41.63
N GLN A 326 34.32 5.59 42.95
CA GLN A 326 35.03 6.65 43.66
C GLN A 326 36.44 6.70 43.08
N SER A 327 36.70 7.61 42.16
CA SER A 327 38.04 8.13 41.91
C SER A 327 38.06 9.55 42.46
N THR A 328 38.75 9.72 43.58
CA THR A 328 39.27 11.00 44.03
C THR A 328 40.14 11.61 42.94
N ASP A 329 40.04 12.93 42.80
CA ASP A 329 40.77 13.81 41.87
C ASP A 329 40.27 13.86 40.41
N THR A 330 39.42 14.85 40.12
CA THR A 330 39.70 15.97 39.19
C THR A 330 38.51 16.96 39.10
N SER A 331 38.83 18.17 38.64
CA SER A 331 38.07 19.43 38.66
C SER A 331 36.57 19.42 38.28
N GLY A 332 35.82 20.40 38.83
CA GLY A 332 34.36 20.54 38.68
C GLY A 332 33.81 20.79 37.27
N SER A 333 34.67 21.11 36.28
CA SER A 333 34.27 21.22 34.86
C SER A 333 34.21 19.84 34.17
N GLU A 334 35.14 18.94 34.50
CA GLU A 334 35.18 17.59 33.95
C GLU A 334 34.03 16.72 34.46
N LYS A 335 33.55 16.93 35.68
CA LYS A 335 32.36 16.21 36.20
C LYS A 335 31.08 16.53 35.44
N ALA A 336 30.90 17.76 34.96
CA ALA A 336 29.75 18.15 34.14
C ALA A 336 29.90 17.67 32.68
N ALA A 337 31.12 17.68 32.14
CA ALA A 337 31.41 17.10 30.84
C ALA A 337 31.32 15.55 30.86
N MET A 338 31.73 14.90 31.96
CA MET A 338 31.61 13.46 32.20
C MET A 338 30.19 13.04 32.54
N SER A 339 29.37 13.86 33.21
CA SER A 339 27.95 13.56 33.41
C SER A 339 27.21 13.61 32.07
N THR A 340 27.53 14.58 31.22
CA THR A 340 26.98 14.67 29.85
C THR A 340 27.49 13.53 28.94
N LYS A 341 28.79 13.19 28.99
CA LYS A 341 29.39 12.01 28.32
C LYS A 341 28.92 10.66 28.88
N GLY A 342 28.44 10.63 30.13
CA GLY A 342 27.85 9.45 30.75
C GLY A 342 26.42 9.18 30.28
N ILE A 343 25.71 10.23 29.85
CA ILE A 343 24.32 10.16 29.36
C ILE A 343 24.28 9.87 27.85
N VAL A 344 25.19 10.47 27.07
CA VAL A 344 25.18 10.50 25.59
C VAL A 344 26.48 9.91 25.03
N THR A 345 26.40 9.08 24.00
CA THR A 345 27.58 8.48 23.34
C THR A 345 28.37 9.50 22.51
N ASN A 346 29.68 9.27 22.32
CA ASN A 346 30.49 10.10 21.40
C ASN A 346 29.88 10.15 19.99
N PHE A 347 29.26 9.06 19.52
CA PHE A 347 28.52 9.04 18.27
C PHE A 347 27.35 10.05 18.24
N GLU A 348 26.52 10.07 19.28
CA GLU A 348 25.40 11.01 19.40
C GLU A 348 25.87 12.47 19.50
N ILE A 349 27.00 12.71 20.16
CA ILE A 349 27.61 14.05 20.27
C ILE A 349 28.12 14.53 18.91
N SER A 350 28.88 13.69 18.19
CA SER A 350 29.50 14.09 16.91
C SER A 350 28.51 14.15 15.74
N THR A 351 27.47 13.30 15.74
CA THR A 351 26.48 13.25 14.64
C THR A 351 25.19 14.01 14.95
N GLY A 352 24.94 14.37 16.21
CA GLY A 352 23.66 14.91 16.67
C GLY A 352 22.48 13.92 16.63
N ALA A 353 22.72 12.67 16.20
CA ALA A 353 21.67 11.67 16.05
C ALA A 353 21.38 10.99 17.39
N MET A 354 20.36 11.48 18.13
CA MET A 354 19.97 10.87 19.40
C MET A 354 19.50 9.42 19.22
N LEU A 355 20.15 8.49 19.93
CA LEU A 355 19.91 7.05 19.87
C LEU A 355 18.83 6.60 20.84
N ARG A 356 18.57 7.30 21.97
CA ARG A 356 17.58 6.89 22.99
C ARG A 356 16.23 7.62 22.89
N THR A 357 16.21 8.90 22.49
CA THR A 357 15.00 9.75 22.51
C THR A 357 14.19 9.72 21.22
N ARG A 358 14.55 8.89 20.23
CA ARG A 358 13.70 8.70 19.05
C ARG A 358 12.46 7.90 19.40
N PHE A 359 11.31 8.48 19.09
CA PHE A 359 10.01 7.85 19.05
C PHE A 359 9.62 7.66 17.57
N GLY A 360 8.95 6.56 17.27
CA GLY A 360 8.49 6.24 15.92
C GLY A 360 8.39 4.74 15.68
N LEU A 361 8.20 4.41 14.40
CA LEU A 361 8.37 3.08 13.85
C LEU A 361 9.87 2.76 13.74
N ILE A 362 10.44 2.20 14.80
CA ILE A 362 11.87 1.92 14.94
C ILE A 362 11.99 0.59 15.66
N SER A 363 12.83 -0.32 15.15
CA SER A 363 13.08 -1.60 15.79
C SER A 363 13.69 -1.44 17.18
N ASP A 364 13.39 -2.39 18.06
CA ASP A 364 13.73 -2.38 19.50
C ASP A 364 15.14 -2.94 19.78
N TYR A 365 16.10 -2.60 18.92
CA TYR A 365 17.48 -3.08 19.08
C TYR A 365 18.19 -2.38 20.23
N ASN A 366 19.14 -3.09 20.85
CA ASN A 366 20.03 -2.52 21.85
C ASN A 366 20.92 -1.46 21.19
N ASN A 367 20.58 -0.19 21.34
CA ASN A 367 21.30 0.91 20.69
C ASN A 367 22.67 1.23 21.31
N TYR A 368 22.97 0.63 22.47
CA TYR A 368 24.20 0.89 23.21
C TYR A 368 24.86 -0.40 23.68
N VAL A 369 26.19 -0.37 23.76
CA VAL A 369 27.00 -1.40 24.41
C VAL A 369 27.88 -0.72 25.45
N TYR A 370 28.00 -1.33 26.62
CA TYR A 370 28.87 -0.85 27.68
C TYR A 370 30.20 -1.61 27.66
N PHE A 371 31.29 -0.91 27.41
CA PHE A 371 32.64 -1.46 27.52
C PHE A 371 33.43 -0.73 28.60
N LYS A 372 33.96 -1.47 29.57
CA LYS A 372 34.78 -0.94 30.68
C LYS A 372 34.14 0.27 31.40
N GLY A 373 32.81 0.28 31.52
CA GLY A 373 32.04 1.35 32.17
C GLY A 373 31.79 2.59 31.31
N MET A 374 32.15 2.58 30.03
CA MET A 374 31.82 3.63 29.06
C MET A 374 30.71 3.17 28.11
N LYS A 375 29.83 4.11 27.73
CA LYS A 375 28.68 3.87 26.84
C LYS A 375 29.09 4.10 25.39
N PHE A 376 28.95 3.07 24.55
CA PHE A 376 29.25 3.10 23.12
C PHE A 376 27.98 2.87 22.30
N ALA A 377 27.93 3.39 21.09
CA ALA A 377 26.86 3.08 20.15
C ALA A 377 27.02 1.65 19.64
N SER A 378 25.97 0.84 19.70
CA SER A 378 26.00 -0.49 19.13
C SER A 378 25.97 -0.45 17.59
N PRO A 379 26.33 -1.54 16.90
CA PRO A 379 26.13 -1.67 15.46
C PRO A 379 24.68 -1.35 15.03
N ASP A 380 23.70 -1.79 15.81
CA ASP A 380 22.28 -1.53 15.56
C ASP A 380 21.91 -0.07 15.80
N GLY A 381 22.54 0.58 16.78
CA GLY A 381 22.36 2.00 17.05
C GLY A 381 22.90 2.86 15.90
N VAL A 382 24.11 2.55 15.42
CA VAL A 382 24.73 3.25 14.28
C VAL A 382 23.88 3.08 13.02
N TYR A 383 23.50 1.84 12.70
CA TYR A 383 22.70 1.53 11.52
C TYR A 383 21.28 2.10 11.61
N GLY A 384 20.59 1.88 12.74
CA GLY A 384 19.26 2.40 13.06
C GLY A 384 19.16 3.92 13.10
N SER A 385 20.30 4.61 13.29
CA SER A 385 20.38 6.07 13.17
C SER A 385 20.46 6.57 11.73
N GLY A 386 20.64 5.66 10.76
CA GLY A 386 20.80 5.97 9.35
C GLY A 386 22.25 6.25 8.95
N TYR A 387 23.22 5.60 9.61
CA TYR A 387 24.64 5.74 9.31
C TYR A 387 25.32 4.39 9.06
N VAL A 388 26.37 4.42 8.24
CA VAL A 388 27.28 3.29 8.03
C VAL A 388 28.72 3.78 7.98
N VAL A 389 29.64 2.90 8.28
CA VAL A 389 31.08 3.12 8.21
C VAL A 389 31.61 2.59 6.87
N VAL A 390 32.18 3.47 6.07
CA VAL A 390 32.82 3.17 4.80
C VAL A 390 34.30 2.86 5.05
N ASN A 391 34.74 1.67 4.65
CA ASN A 391 36.11 1.17 4.78
C ASN A 391 36.73 1.32 6.20
N GLY A 392 35.90 1.30 7.25
CA GLY A 392 36.36 1.45 8.64
C GLY A 392 36.88 2.85 9.01
N LYS A 393 36.85 3.83 8.09
CA LYS A 393 37.48 5.15 8.26
C LYS A 393 36.50 6.31 8.26
N PHE A 394 35.38 6.19 7.55
CA PHE A 394 34.45 7.30 7.37
C PHE A 394 33.04 6.88 7.73
N LEU A 395 32.41 7.60 8.65
CA LEU A 395 31.00 7.47 8.97
C LEU A 395 30.18 8.35 8.03
N VAL A 396 29.24 7.73 7.34
CA VAL A 396 28.45 8.34 6.26
C VAL A 396 26.97 8.03 6.46
N SER A 397 26.11 9.01 6.19
CA SER A 397 24.65 8.78 6.22
C SER A 397 24.23 7.85 5.07
N THR A 398 23.41 6.84 5.38
CA THR A 398 22.88 5.88 4.39
C THR A 398 22.04 6.57 3.31
N LYS A 399 21.33 7.65 3.64
CA LYS A 399 20.57 8.46 2.68
C LYS A 399 21.45 9.18 1.66
N LYS A 400 22.72 9.42 1.97
CA LYS A 400 23.67 10.16 1.12
C LYS A 400 24.62 9.25 0.35
N LEU A 401 24.65 7.95 0.63
CA LEU A 401 25.49 6.98 -0.10
C LEU A 401 25.23 6.98 -1.61
N LEU A 402 23.97 6.97 -2.05
CA LEU A 402 23.63 7.06 -3.48
C LEU A 402 24.15 8.37 -4.12
N ALA A 403 24.06 9.49 -3.40
CA ALA A 403 24.62 10.74 -3.87
C ALA A 403 26.15 10.67 -4.00
N ILE A 404 26.84 9.99 -3.09
CA ILE A 404 28.30 9.77 -3.17
C ILE A 404 28.66 8.92 -4.40
N VAL A 405 27.90 7.85 -4.65
CA VAL A 405 28.08 6.99 -5.85
C VAL A 405 27.92 7.83 -7.13
N LEU A 406 26.88 8.67 -7.21
CA LEU A 406 26.65 9.54 -8.35
C LEU A 406 27.73 10.63 -8.50
N ILE A 407 28.17 11.25 -7.40
CA ILE A 407 29.26 12.24 -7.43
C ILE A 407 30.54 11.61 -7.99
N LYS A 408 30.82 10.35 -7.62
CA LYS A 408 31.97 9.61 -8.13
C LYS A 408 31.81 9.17 -9.59
N LEU A 409 30.63 8.73 -9.99
CA LEU A 409 30.35 8.30 -11.36
C LEU A 409 30.40 9.48 -12.35
N LEU A 410 29.77 10.59 -11.99
CA LEU A 410 29.67 11.80 -12.82
C LEU A 410 30.89 12.72 -12.72
N HIS A 411 31.80 12.45 -11.77
CA HIS A 411 32.92 13.32 -11.43
C HIS A 411 32.51 14.77 -11.14
N ALA A 412 31.26 14.99 -10.71
CA ALA A 412 30.66 16.30 -10.53
C ALA A 412 29.92 16.39 -9.17
N ARG A 413 30.16 17.48 -8.44
CA ARG A 413 29.50 17.74 -7.15
C ARG A 413 28.18 18.47 -7.38
N PHE A 414 27.08 17.73 -7.47
CA PHE A 414 25.72 18.29 -7.56
C PHE A 414 25.05 18.49 -6.19
N THR A 415 25.61 17.94 -5.11
CA THR A 415 25.10 18.14 -3.75
C THR A 415 26.22 18.09 -2.71
N ASN A 416 26.05 18.81 -1.60
CA ASN A 416 27.00 18.80 -0.49
C ASN A 416 26.74 17.59 0.40
N VAL A 417 27.69 16.64 0.41
CA VAL A 417 27.65 15.47 1.29
C VAL A 417 28.80 15.56 2.27
N TYR A 418 28.50 15.31 3.54
CA TYR A 418 29.46 15.31 4.63
C TYR A 418 29.71 13.89 5.13
N ALA A 419 30.96 13.59 5.43
CA ALA A 419 31.42 12.35 6.04
C ALA A 419 32.23 12.67 7.30
N TYR A 420 32.05 11.90 8.37
CA TYR A 420 32.80 12.07 9.60
C TYR A 420 33.93 11.06 9.63
N GLU A 421 35.13 11.48 10.03
CA GLU A 421 36.25 10.56 10.18
C GLU A 421 36.10 9.75 11.47
N VAL A 422 36.38 8.45 11.39
CA VAL A 422 36.33 7.52 12.52
C VAL A 422 37.76 7.27 12.96
N ASP A 423 38.06 7.56 14.22
CA ASP A 423 39.37 7.31 14.85
C ASP A 423 39.21 6.26 15.95
N GLY A 424 39.48 5.00 15.60
CA GLY A 424 39.28 3.86 16.50
C GLY A 424 37.85 3.79 17.03
N ASN A 425 37.68 4.17 18.31
CA ASN A 425 36.41 4.12 19.02
C ASN A 425 35.73 5.50 19.20
N THR A 426 36.13 6.50 18.43
CA THR A 426 35.50 7.83 18.44
C THR A 426 35.22 8.30 17.03
N VAL A 427 34.18 9.12 16.89
CA VAL A 427 33.88 9.85 15.66
C VAL A 427 34.44 11.25 15.86
N LYS A 428 35.15 11.81 14.87
CA LYS A 428 35.61 13.20 14.94
C LYS A 428 34.41 14.13 14.79
N ASP A 429 34.40 15.20 15.58
CA ASP A 429 33.33 16.21 15.54
C ASP A 429 33.36 17.04 14.24
N THR A 430 34.49 17.02 13.52
CA THR A 430 34.65 17.75 12.26
C THR A 430 34.18 16.92 11.06
N ALA A 431 33.12 17.40 10.42
CA ALA A 431 32.61 16.85 9.17
C ALA A 431 33.53 17.23 7.99
N ARG A 432 33.91 16.25 7.17
CA ARG A 432 34.64 16.45 5.91
C ARG A 432 33.68 16.43 4.73
N LEU A 433 33.81 17.41 3.83
CA LEU A 433 33.05 17.43 2.58
C LEU A 433 33.56 16.33 1.62
N VAL A 434 32.62 15.60 1.01
CA VAL A 434 32.92 14.52 0.06
C VAL A 434 33.13 15.10 -1.35
N TYR A 435 34.24 14.72 -1.96
CA TYR A 435 34.63 15.02 -3.34
C TYR A 435 34.68 13.72 -4.17
N PRO A 436 34.70 13.79 -5.52
CA PRO A 436 34.79 12.61 -6.39
C PRO A 436 35.98 11.68 -6.06
N ASN A 437 37.05 12.25 -5.53
CA ASN A 437 38.29 11.55 -5.17
C ASN A 437 38.35 11.10 -3.70
N THR A 438 37.33 11.39 -2.89
CA THR A 438 37.35 11.08 -1.44
C THR A 438 37.25 9.59 -1.15
N PHE A 439 36.47 8.84 -1.93
CA PHE A 439 36.29 7.39 -1.76
C PHE A 439 36.75 6.65 -3.01
N MET A 440 37.40 5.50 -2.87
CA MET A 440 37.61 4.56 -3.96
C MET A 440 36.37 3.67 -4.16
N TRP A 441 36.19 3.07 -5.35
CA TRP A 441 35.10 2.12 -5.59
C TRP A 441 35.12 0.93 -4.61
N SER A 442 36.33 0.47 -4.27
CA SER A 442 36.54 -0.55 -3.23
C SER A 442 36.06 -0.14 -1.85
N ASP A 443 36.08 1.16 -1.53
CA ASP A 443 35.65 1.67 -0.23
C ASP A 443 34.13 1.60 -0.10
N LEU A 444 33.41 1.97 -1.18
CA LEU A 444 31.94 1.94 -1.22
C LEU A 444 31.37 0.52 -1.17
N TRP A 445 32.15 -0.49 -1.56
CA TRP A 445 31.79 -1.90 -1.40
C TRP A 445 32.00 -2.42 0.04
N ARG A 446 32.88 -1.77 0.81
CA ARG A 446 33.25 -2.14 2.18
C ARG A 446 32.43 -1.33 3.18
N LEU A 447 31.12 -1.55 3.20
CA LEU A 447 30.22 -0.98 4.19
C LEU A 447 30.24 -1.82 5.47
N ASN A 448 30.32 -1.15 6.61
CA ASN A 448 30.31 -1.77 7.93
C ASN A 448 29.48 -0.92 8.90
N VAL A 449 29.15 -1.48 10.05
CA VAL A 449 28.42 -0.80 11.14
C VAL A 449 29.12 -0.91 12.48
N THR A 450 30.22 -1.69 12.55
CA THR A 450 31.16 -1.54 13.68
C THR A 450 31.96 -0.26 13.47
N VAL A 451 31.46 0.81 14.04
CA VAL A 451 32.33 1.59 14.93
C VAL A 451 32.30 0.79 16.26
N LEU A 452 33.34 0.75 17.06
CA LEU A 452 33.23 0.39 18.49
C LEU A 452 33.15 -1.11 18.84
N LEU A 453 34.24 -1.83 18.58
CA LEU A 453 34.69 -2.89 19.48
C LEU A 453 36.18 -3.16 19.33
#